data_AF-A0A644YI52-F1
#
_entry.id   AF-A0A644YI52-F1
#
_cell.length_a   1.000
_cell.length_b   1.000
_cell.length_c   1.000
_cell.angle_alpha   90.00
_cell.angle_beta   90.00
_cell.angle_gamma   90.00
#
_symmetry.space_group_name_H-M   'P 1'
#
loop_
_entity.id
_entity.type
_entity.pdbx_description
1 polymer ?
#
loop_
_entity_poly.entity_id
_entity_poly.type
_entity_poly.pdbx_seq_one_letter_code
_entity_poly.pdbx_strand_id
1 'polypeptide(L)'
;MELRDNNGLTEAEFLAQYRPKNYNRPSVTADIVVFRTVKTGCELLLIQRGGHPYLGKWALPGGFSRESEPVSETARRELAEETHLTGIPLEPVGLFSTPGRDPRMWVMSEAYVAKLGGRMEATAGDDAADAAWFAVTAENGPETLTLALSGVRGNFCAVLQKHTVPGISGPLTEYTIQDSGGLAFDHAVIIASAMRKAELI
;
A
#
# COMPACT_ATOMS: atom_id res chain seq x y z
N MET A 1 24.73 41.22 1.56
CA MET A 1 25.61 40.23 2.21
C MET A 1 24.99 38.87 1.94
N GLU A 2 25.77 37.89 1.48
CA GLU A 2 25.26 36.54 1.23
C GLU A 2 24.86 35.86 2.56
N LEU A 3 23.71 35.20 2.58
CA LEU A 3 23.22 34.51 3.77
C LEU A 3 24.13 33.32 4.10
N ARG A 4 24.41 33.14 5.39
CA ARG A 4 25.28 32.06 5.89
C ARG A 4 24.56 31.28 6.98
N ASP A 5 24.82 29.97 7.05
CA ASP A 5 24.29 29.09 8.10
C ASP A 5 24.99 29.33 9.46
N ASN A 6 24.59 28.58 10.48
CA ASN A 6 25.20 28.66 11.83
C ASN A 6 26.68 28.25 11.88
N ASN A 7 27.19 27.62 10.81
CA ASN A 7 28.59 27.24 10.66
C ASN A 7 29.38 28.23 9.78
N GLY A 8 28.75 29.34 9.38
CA GLY A 8 29.35 30.36 8.54
C GLY A 8 29.44 29.99 7.05
N LEU A 9 28.76 28.95 6.60
CA LEU A 9 28.79 28.47 5.22
C LEU A 9 27.68 29.12 4.38
N THR A 10 27.98 29.42 3.13
CA THR A 10 26.97 29.64 2.10
C THR A 10 26.25 28.32 1.80
N GLU A 11 25.07 28.40 1.18
CA GLU A 11 24.32 27.19 0.77
C GLU A 11 25.14 26.31 -0.19
N ALA A 12 25.86 26.91 -1.13
CA ALA A 12 26.72 26.18 -2.07
C ALA A 12 27.85 25.43 -1.36
N GLU A 13 28.51 26.07 -0.39
CA GLU A 13 29.55 25.43 0.43
C GLU A 13 28.97 24.28 1.25
N PHE A 14 27.81 24.48 1.88
CA PHE A 14 27.10 23.43 2.62
C PHE A 14 26.76 22.22 1.74
N LEU A 15 26.18 22.44 0.57
CA LEU A 15 25.80 21.36 -0.35
C LEU A 15 27.02 20.60 -0.88
N ALA A 16 28.14 21.30 -1.16
CA ALA A 16 29.38 20.67 -1.61
C ALA A 16 30.00 19.72 -0.56
N GLN A 17 29.86 20.06 0.73
CA GLN A 17 30.33 19.21 1.81
C GLN A 17 29.29 18.21 2.33
N TYR A 18 28.02 18.33 1.92
CA TYR A 18 26.96 17.42 2.38
C TYR A 18 27.29 15.98 2.00
N ARG A 19 27.06 15.05 2.94
CA ARG A 19 27.31 13.62 2.75
C ARG A 19 26.00 12.86 2.96
N PRO A 20 25.26 12.56 1.87
CA PRO A 20 24.04 11.76 1.85
C PRO A 20 24.07 10.50 2.73
N LYS A 21 25.21 9.82 2.75
CA LYS A 21 25.44 8.55 3.48
C LYS A 21 25.48 8.66 5.01
N ASN A 22 25.43 9.86 5.58
CA ASN A 22 25.45 10.05 7.03
C ASN A 22 24.17 9.55 7.71
N TYR A 23 23.11 9.29 6.94
CA TYR A 23 21.84 8.77 7.42
C TYR A 23 21.50 7.48 6.68
N ASN A 24 21.08 6.45 7.43
CA ASN A 24 20.44 5.28 6.85
C ASN A 24 19.13 5.72 6.19
N ARG A 25 18.75 5.06 5.09
CA ARG A 25 17.58 5.43 4.29
C ARG A 25 16.65 4.23 4.12
N PRO A 26 15.34 4.41 4.27
CA PRO A 26 14.40 3.40 3.83
C PRO A 26 14.40 3.34 2.30
N SER A 27 14.09 2.17 1.75
CA SER A 27 13.51 2.13 0.41
C SER A 27 12.07 2.60 0.47
N VAL A 28 11.62 3.24 -0.61
CA VAL A 28 10.23 3.71 -0.75
C VAL A 28 9.53 2.86 -1.79
N THR A 29 8.32 2.41 -1.48
CA THR A 29 7.44 1.66 -2.37
C THR A 29 6.08 2.35 -2.49
N ALA A 30 5.29 1.94 -3.47
CA ALA A 30 3.87 2.25 -3.55
C ALA A 30 3.06 0.95 -3.54
N ASP A 31 1.95 0.93 -2.81
CA ASP A 31 0.97 -0.17 -2.81
C ASP A 31 -0.40 0.36 -3.27
N ILE A 32 -1.10 -0.35 -4.15
CA ILE A 32 -2.33 0.14 -4.77
C ILE A 32 -3.52 -0.74 -4.41
N VAL A 33 -4.51 -0.18 -3.75
CA VAL A 33 -5.78 -0.82 -3.44
C VAL A 33 -6.81 -0.43 -4.49
N VAL A 34 -7.19 -1.37 -5.36
CA VAL A 34 -8.21 -1.12 -6.38
C VAL A 34 -9.49 -1.86 -6.03
N PHE A 35 -10.52 -1.10 -5.70
CA PHE A 35 -11.88 -1.60 -5.53
C PHE A 35 -12.67 -1.45 -6.83
N ARG A 36 -13.56 -2.41 -7.10
CA ARG A 36 -14.63 -2.24 -8.10
C ARG A 36 -15.98 -2.62 -7.51
N THR A 37 -17.00 -1.88 -7.89
CA THR A 37 -18.39 -2.20 -7.52
C THR A 37 -18.99 -3.11 -8.58
N VAL A 38 -19.46 -4.28 -8.15
CA VAL A 38 -20.19 -5.26 -8.96
C VAL A 38 -21.60 -5.46 -8.42
N LYS A 39 -22.47 -6.14 -9.18
CA LYS A 39 -23.88 -6.37 -8.79
C LYS A 39 -24.03 -7.05 -7.42
N THR A 40 -23.05 -7.86 -7.03
CA THR A 40 -23.06 -8.67 -5.80
C THR A 40 -22.31 -8.03 -4.64
N GLY A 41 -21.74 -6.83 -4.80
CA GLY A 41 -20.99 -6.14 -3.75
C GLY A 41 -19.72 -5.48 -4.26
N CYS A 42 -18.67 -5.52 -3.44
CA CYS A 42 -17.36 -4.94 -3.73
C CYS A 42 -16.33 -6.05 -3.97
N GLU A 43 -15.46 -5.84 -4.95
CA GLU A 43 -14.31 -6.69 -5.21
C GLU A 43 -13.01 -5.88 -5.11
N LEU A 44 -11.95 -6.54 -4.66
CA LEU A 44 -10.59 -6.04 -4.53
C LEU A 44 -9.68 -6.75 -5.55
N LEU A 45 -8.85 -5.98 -6.25
CA LEU A 45 -7.78 -6.52 -7.08
C LEU A 45 -6.60 -6.96 -6.22
N LEU A 46 -6.14 -8.19 -6.43
CA LEU A 46 -4.89 -8.71 -5.88
C LEU A 46 -4.05 -9.33 -6.99
N ILE A 47 -2.74 -9.37 -6.77
CA ILE A 47 -1.79 -10.14 -7.57
C ILE A 47 -1.19 -11.28 -6.74
N GLN A 48 -0.82 -12.38 -7.39
CA GLN A 48 -0.05 -13.44 -6.77
C GLN A 48 1.44 -13.18 -7.02
N ARG A 49 2.22 -13.10 -5.94
CA ARG A 49 3.65 -12.79 -6.04
C ARG A 49 4.41 -13.92 -6.73
N GLY A 50 5.10 -13.61 -7.83
CA GLY A 50 5.99 -14.54 -8.55
C GLY A 50 7.39 -14.68 -7.94
N GLY A 51 7.74 -13.83 -6.97
CA GLY A 51 9.08 -13.81 -6.33
C GLY A 51 9.05 -13.67 -4.81
N HIS A 52 10.18 -14.00 -4.17
CA HIS A 52 10.39 -13.79 -2.74
C HIS A 52 10.52 -12.29 -2.38
N PRO A 53 10.19 -11.89 -1.14
CA PRO A 53 9.57 -12.66 -0.06
C PRO A 53 8.10 -12.98 -0.37
N TYR A 54 7.47 -13.84 0.44
CA TYR A 54 6.05 -14.21 0.28
C TYR A 54 5.69 -14.79 -1.11
N LEU A 55 6.60 -15.55 -1.71
CA LEU A 55 6.37 -16.26 -2.98
C LEU A 55 5.05 -17.05 -2.94
N GLY A 56 4.23 -16.88 -3.97
CA GLY A 56 2.93 -17.55 -4.10
C GLY A 56 1.81 -16.99 -3.23
N LYS A 57 2.08 -16.02 -2.34
CA LYS A 57 1.02 -15.32 -1.60
C LYS A 57 0.37 -14.22 -2.43
N TRP A 58 -0.87 -13.90 -2.09
CA TRP A 58 -1.58 -12.77 -2.68
C TRP A 58 -1.20 -11.45 -2.01
N ALA A 59 -1.11 -10.41 -2.82
CA ALA A 59 -0.62 -9.09 -2.47
C ALA A 59 -1.40 -8.00 -3.20
N LEU A 60 -1.31 -6.76 -2.71
CA LEU A 60 -1.68 -5.60 -3.48
C LEU A 60 -0.67 -5.44 -4.61
N PRO A 61 -1.11 -4.93 -5.79
CA PRO A 61 -0.18 -4.42 -6.79
C PRO A 61 0.72 -3.34 -6.18
N GLY A 62 2.00 -3.31 -6.56
CA GLY A 62 2.94 -2.35 -5.99
C GLY A 62 4.41 -2.69 -6.18
N GLY A 63 5.26 -1.70 -5.99
CA GLY A 63 6.70 -1.83 -6.22
C GLY A 63 7.52 -0.63 -5.78
N PHE A 64 8.80 -0.64 -6.12
CA PHE A 64 9.77 0.37 -5.66
C PHE A 64 9.70 1.66 -6.47
N SER A 65 9.82 2.80 -5.78
CA SER A 65 9.93 4.09 -6.43
C SER A 65 11.29 4.26 -7.12
N ARG A 66 11.30 4.92 -8.28
CA ARG A 66 12.53 5.33 -8.97
C ARG A 66 12.92 6.76 -8.54
N GLU A 67 14.21 7.10 -8.57
CA GLU A 67 14.68 8.44 -8.19
C GLU A 67 14.11 9.57 -9.07
N SER A 68 13.67 9.24 -10.28
CA SER A 68 13.17 10.19 -11.28
C SER A 68 11.66 10.42 -11.24
N GLU A 69 10.93 9.81 -10.31
CA GLU A 69 9.47 9.87 -10.26
C GLU A 69 8.96 10.10 -8.82
N PRO A 70 7.84 10.84 -8.63
CA PRO A 70 7.16 10.85 -7.35
C PRO A 70 6.46 9.50 -7.10
N VAL A 71 6.21 9.17 -5.83
CA VAL A 71 5.60 7.90 -5.43
C VAL A 71 4.19 7.71 -6.02
N SER A 72 3.48 8.80 -6.30
CA SER A 72 2.19 8.74 -6.99
C SER A 72 2.30 8.23 -8.43
N GLU A 73 3.39 8.53 -9.13
CA GLU A 73 3.65 8.03 -10.48
C GLU A 73 4.20 6.59 -10.43
N THR A 74 4.98 6.25 -9.39
CA THR A 74 5.29 4.84 -9.08
C THR A 74 4.02 4.02 -8.97
N ALA A 75 3.03 4.48 -8.19
CA ALA A 75 1.77 3.77 -8.03
C ALA A 75 1.03 3.51 -9.35
N ARG A 76 1.01 4.51 -10.25
CA ARG A 76 0.38 4.38 -11.58
C ARG A 76 1.14 3.40 -12.47
N ARG A 77 2.47 3.49 -12.46
CA ARG A 77 3.36 2.63 -13.25
C ARG A 77 3.25 1.17 -12.81
N GLU A 78 3.41 0.89 -11.53
CA GLU A 78 3.34 -0.47 -10.98
C GLU A 78 1.95 -1.10 -11.23
N LEU A 79 0.87 -0.33 -11.04
CA LEU A 79 -0.48 -0.80 -11.37
C LEU A 79 -0.60 -1.19 -12.85
N ALA A 80 -0.05 -0.38 -13.75
CA ALA A 80 -0.06 -0.66 -15.18
C ALA A 80 0.81 -1.88 -15.55
N GLU A 81 2.02 -1.98 -14.99
CA GLU A 81 2.98 -3.06 -15.26
C GLU A 81 2.43 -4.43 -14.79
N GLU A 82 1.84 -4.49 -13.59
CA GLU A 82 1.39 -5.77 -13.00
C GLU A 82 -0.03 -6.19 -13.40
N THR A 83 -0.87 -5.25 -13.86
CA THR A 83 -2.32 -5.51 -14.06
C THR A 83 -2.88 -5.01 -15.38
N HIS A 84 -2.09 -4.28 -16.18
CA HIS A 84 -2.49 -3.59 -17.42
C HIS A 84 -3.55 -2.49 -17.25
N LEU A 85 -3.90 -2.14 -16.00
CA LEU A 85 -4.87 -1.09 -15.71
C LEU A 85 -4.21 0.29 -15.78
N THR A 86 -4.76 1.19 -16.59
CA THR A 86 -4.23 2.55 -16.82
C THR A 86 -5.33 3.61 -16.72
N GLY A 87 -4.96 4.88 -16.54
CA GLY A 87 -5.91 6.00 -16.50
C GLY A 87 -6.82 6.03 -15.28
N ILE A 88 -6.50 5.27 -14.23
CA ILE A 88 -7.29 5.22 -13.00
C ILE A 88 -6.90 6.38 -12.07
N PRO A 89 -7.87 7.17 -11.56
CA PRO A 89 -7.63 8.14 -10.50
C PRO A 89 -7.23 7.43 -9.20
N LEU A 90 -6.08 7.81 -8.65
CA LEU A 90 -5.53 7.27 -7.41
C LEU A 90 -5.56 8.36 -6.33
N GLU A 91 -6.06 8.01 -5.14
CA GLU A 91 -6.03 8.86 -3.96
C GLU A 91 -5.10 8.29 -2.89
N PRO A 92 -4.29 9.12 -2.19
CA PRO A 92 -3.43 8.63 -1.12
C PRO A 92 -4.27 8.16 0.08
N VAL A 93 -3.93 6.98 0.59
CA VAL A 93 -4.48 6.41 1.82
C VAL A 93 -3.63 6.83 3.02
N GLY A 94 -2.31 6.66 2.90
CA GLY A 94 -1.36 6.97 3.96
C GLY A 94 0.00 6.30 3.75
N LEU A 95 0.96 6.63 4.63
CA LEU A 95 2.30 6.07 4.64
C LEU A 95 2.41 4.94 5.67
N PHE A 96 2.80 3.75 5.22
CA PHE A 96 3.01 2.56 6.03
C PHE A 96 4.52 2.36 6.24
N SER A 97 4.96 2.54 7.48
CA SER A 97 6.40 2.64 7.81
C SER A 97 6.82 1.83 9.04
N THR A 98 5.96 0.89 9.49
CA THR A 98 6.25 0.01 10.62
C THR A 98 7.58 -0.71 10.43
N PRO A 99 8.55 -0.59 11.35
CA PRO A 99 9.81 -1.31 11.27
C PRO A 99 9.58 -2.81 11.10
N GLY A 100 10.27 -3.43 10.13
CA GLY A 100 10.13 -4.86 9.85
C GLY A 100 8.89 -5.26 9.05
N ARG A 101 8.08 -4.32 8.54
CA ARG A 101 6.96 -4.62 7.62
C ARG A 101 7.39 -5.42 6.39
N ASP A 102 8.62 -5.19 5.94
CA ASP A 102 9.27 -5.91 4.87
C ASP A 102 10.50 -6.65 5.42
N PRO A 103 10.64 -7.98 5.22
CA PRO A 103 11.77 -8.74 5.72
C PRO A 103 13.09 -8.46 4.98
N ARG A 104 13.06 -7.78 3.82
CA ARG A 104 14.25 -7.50 3.01
C ARG A 104 15.13 -6.42 3.61
N MET A 105 14.53 -5.32 4.05
CA MET A 105 15.23 -4.12 4.52
C MET A 105 14.25 -3.13 5.17
N TRP A 106 14.75 -1.97 5.57
CA TRP A 106 13.89 -0.86 5.96
C TRP A 106 13.12 -0.34 4.74
N VAL A 107 11.81 -0.59 4.70
CA VAL A 107 10.92 -0.17 3.61
C VAL A 107 9.75 0.64 4.17
N MET A 108 9.43 1.75 3.52
CA MET A 108 8.20 2.51 3.71
C MET A 108 7.36 2.42 2.43
N SER A 109 6.04 2.33 2.55
CA SER A 109 5.14 2.30 1.40
C SER A 109 4.08 3.38 1.51
N GLU A 110 3.95 4.23 0.49
CA GLU A 110 2.79 5.09 0.37
C GLU A 110 1.69 4.33 -0.36
N ALA A 111 0.56 4.09 0.32
CA ALA A 111 -0.54 3.37 -0.28
C ALA A 111 -1.53 4.31 -0.95
N TYR A 112 -2.08 3.85 -2.07
CA TYR A 112 -3.08 4.55 -2.86
C TYR A 112 -4.35 3.70 -2.99
N VAL A 113 -5.49 4.35 -3.16
CA VAL A 113 -6.78 3.70 -3.39
C VAL A 113 -7.45 4.22 -4.65
N ALA A 114 -8.13 3.32 -5.35
CA ALA A 114 -9.05 3.64 -6.43
C ALA A 114 -10.38 2.91 -6.26
N LYS A 115 -11.45 3.54 -6.72
CA LYS A 115 -12.76 2.92 -6.88
C LYS A 115 -13.20 3.00 -8.33
N LEU A 116 -13.54 1.84 -8.89
CA LEU A 116 -13.94 1.71 -10.28
C LEU A 116 -15.44 1.49 -10.41
N GLY A 117 -16.05 2.17 -11.38
CA GLY A 117 -17.40 1.89 -11.83
C GLY A 117 -17.38 0.85 -12.96
N GLY A 118 -18.00 -0.31 -12.75
CA GLY A 118 -18.17 -1.33 -13.79
C GLY A 118 -17.08 -2.41 -13.82
N ARG A 119 -17.15 -3.28 -14.84
CA ARG A 119 -16.22 -4.40 -15.02
C ARG A 119 -15.02 -3.97 -15.84
N MET A 120 -13.87 -3.85 -15.19
CA MET A 120 -12.57 -3.86 -15.87
C MET A 120 -11.89 -5.19 -15.60
N GLU A 121 -11.40 -5.82 -16.67
CA GLU A 121 -10.58 -7.02 -16.56
C GLU A 121 -9.15 -6.62 -16.21
N ALA A 122 -8.53 -7.38 -15.30
CA ALA A 122 -7.14 -7.23 -14.94
C ALA A 122 -6.42 -8.51 -15.37
N THR A 123 -5.26 -8.37 -16.00
CA THR A 123 -4.43 -9.50 -16.41
C THR A 123 -3.04 -9.34 -15.84
N ALA A 124 -2.49 -10.43 -15.31
CA ALA A 124 -1.15 -10.43 -14.72
C ALA A 124 -0.10 -9.96 -15.72
N GLY A 125 0.85 -9.17 -15.24
CA GLY A 125 2.03 -8.71 -15.98
C GLY A 125 3.29 -8.73 -15.11
N ASP A 126 4.43 -8.56 -15.77
CA ASP A 126 5.78 -8.50 -15.18
C ASP A 126 6.06 -9.56 -14.10
N ASP A 127 6.17 -9.16 -12.83
CA ASP A 127 6.50 -10.02 -11.69
C ASP A 127 5.27 -10.72 -11.04
N ALA A 128 4.06 -10.43 -11.53
CA ALA A 128 2.83 -11.07 -11.05
C ALA A 128 2.64 -12.45 -11.72
N ALA A 129 2.55 -13.50 -10.91
CA ALA A 129 2.25 -14.85 -11.39
C ALA A 129 0.77 -15.02 -11.76
N ASP A 130 -0.12 -14.26 -11.13
CA ASP A 130 -1.56 -14.20 -11.41
C ASP A 130 -2.11 -12.84 -10.96
N ALA A 131 -3.26 -12.43 -11.49
CA ALA A 131 -3.99 -11.24 -11.07
C ALA A 131 -5.48 -11.55 -11.07
N ALA A 132 -6.16 -11.30 -9.95
CA ALA A 132 -7.55 -11.69 -9.78
C ALA A 132 -8.34 -10.74 -8.89
N TRP A 133 -9.64 -10.68 -9.17
CA TRP A 133 -10.62 -9.97 -8.36
C TRP A 133 -11.17 -10.89 -7.28
N PHE A 134 -11.12 -10.43 -6.03
CA PHE A 134 -11.68 -11.12 -4.87
C PHE A 134 -12.86 -10.33 -4.32
N ALA A 135 -14.01 -10.96 -4.11
CA ALA A 135 -15.08 -10.37 -3.32
C ALA A 135 -14.54 -10.07 -1.93
N VAL A 136 -14.71 -8.84 -1.47
CA VAL A 136 -14.17 -8.36 -0.20
C VAL A 136 -15.31 -7.88 0.69
N THR A 137 -15.35 -8.39 1.92
CA THR A 137 -16.24 -7.94 2.98
C THR A 137 -15.46 -7.72 4.26
N ALA A 138 -16.05 -6.93 5.16
CA ALA A 138 -15.45 -6.63 6.44
C ALA A 138 -16.49 -6.71 7.55
N GLU A 139 -16.15 -7.41 8.63
CA GLU A 139 -16.93 -7.46 9.85
C GLU A 139 -16.28 -6.54 10.89
N ASN A 140 -17.00 -5.47 11.23
CA ASN A 140 -16.51 -4.37 12.05
C ASN A 140 -16.89 -4.60 13.53
N GLY A 141 -16.08 -5.36 14.27
CA GLY A 141 -16.27 -5.61 15.70
C GLY A 141 -15.81 -4.46 16.62
N PRO A 142 -15.99 -4.55 17.95
CA PRO A 142 -15.51 -3.50 18.87
C PRO A 142 -13.98 -3.37 18.89
N GLU A 143 -13.27 -4.50 19.00
CA GLU A 143 -11.81 -4.53 19.14
C GLU A 143 -11.09 -5.00 17.88
N THR A 144 -11.80 -5.71 17.00
CA THR A 144 -11.21 -6.32 15.81
C THR A 144 -11.95 -5.92 14.54
N LEU A 145 -11.23 -5.97 13.42
CA LEU A 145 -11.80 -5.94 12.07
C LEU A 145 -11.42 -7.26 11.39
N THR A 146 -12.42 -7.98 10.88
CA THR A 146 -12.19 -9.21 10.10
C THR A 146 -12.43 -8.92 8.63
N LEU A 147 -11.41 -9.10 7.79
CA LEU A 147 -11.51 -9.01 6.34
C LEU A 147 -11.70 -10.40 5.76
N ALA A 148 -12.78 -10.62 5.01
CA ALA A 148 -13.00 -11.85 4.27
C ALA A 148 -12.85 -11.56 2.77
N LEU A 149 -11.93 -12.27 2.12
CA LEU A 149 -11.69 -12.21 0.69
C LEU A 149 -12.04 -13.57 0.09
N SER A 150 -12.82 -13.59 -0.99
CA SER A 150 -13.23 -14.83 -1.63
C SER A 150 -13.23 -14.73 -3.14
N GLY A 151 -12.85 -15.80 -3.81
CA GLY A 151 -12.81 -15.85 -5.26
C GLY A 151 -12.44 -17.24 -5.78
N VAL A 152 -12.40 -17.38 -7.10
CA VAL A 152 -12.04 -18.65 -7.76
C VAL A 152 -10.63 -19.13 -7.43
N ARG A 153 -9.76 -18.24 -6.92
CA ARG A 153 -8.37 -18.50 -6.54
C ARG A 153 -8.16 -18.78 -5.05
N GLY A 154 -9.24 -18.82 -4.27
CA GLY A 154 -9.21 -19.14 -2.85
C GLY A 154 -9.96 -18.16 -1.98
N ASN A 155 -9.97 -18.47 -0.69
CA ASN A 155 -10.59 -17.65 0.34
C ASN A 155 -9.53 -17.31 1.40
N PHE A 156 -9.52 -16.05 1.83
CA PHE A 156 -8.59 -15.52 2.82
C PHE A 156 -9.38 -14.79 3.90
N CYS A 157 -8.96 -14.95 5.15
CA CYS A 157 -9.60 -14.30 6.29
C CYS A 157 -8.51 -13.65 7.15
N ALA A 158 -8.39 -12.33 7.09
CA ALA A 158 -7.43 -11.58 7.89
C ALA A 158 -8.14 -10.97 9.10
N VAL A 159 -7.48 -11.02 10.25
CA VAL A 159 -7.99 -10.46 11.51
C VAL A 159 -7.04 -9.36 11.96
N LEU A 160 -7.58 -8.17 12.14
CA LEU A 160 -6.83 -7.00 12.57
C LEU A 160 -7.30 -6.54 13.94
N GLN A 161 -6.34 -6.31 14.83
CA GLN A 161 -6.59 -5.63 16.10
C GLN A 161 -6.70 -4.12 15.85
N LYS A 162 -7.73 -3.49 16.42
CA LYS A 162 -7.91 -2.04 16.39
C LYS A 162 -7.20 -1.39 17.55
N HIS A 163 -6.59 -0.24 17.26
CA HIS A 163 -6.03 0.67 18.24
C HIS A 163 -6.65 2.03 18.04
N THR A 164 -7.12 2.63 19.13
CA THR A 164 -7.63 4.00 19.09
C THR A 164 -6.52 4.94 19.49
N VAL A 165 -6.20 5.90 18.62
CA VAL A 165 -5.21 6.93 18.91
C VAL A 165 -5.85 8.32 18.88
N PRO A 166 -5.37 9.29 19.68
CA PRO A 166 -5.89 10.66 19.64
C PRO A 166 -5.71 11.29 18.26
N GLY A 167 -6.74 11.99 17.77
CA GLY A 167 -6.66 12.78 16.54
C GLY A 167 -7.28 14.16 16.71
N ILE A 168 -6.92 15.08 15.81
CA ILE A 168 -7.32 16.50 15.89
C ILE A 168 -8.84 16.66 15.75
N SER A 169 -9.45 15.92 14.82
CA SER A 169 -10.90 15.96 14.56
C SER A 169 -11.68 14.86 15.27
N GLY A 170 -11.03 14.11 16.17
CA GLY A 170 -11.58 12.94 16.82
C GLY A 170 -10.59 11.76 16.83
N PRO A 171 -10.93 10.67 17.55
CA PRO A 171 -10.09 9.49 17.61
C PRO A 171 -9.88 8.86 16.22
N LEU A 172 -8.63 8.50 15.94
CA LEU A 172 -8.27 7.72 14.75
C LEU A 172 -8.21 6.24 15.14
N THR A 173 -8.49 5.37 14.16
CA THR A 173 -8.32 3.92 14.33
C THR A 173 -7.13 3.49 13.51
N GLU A 174 -6.16 2.89 14.17
CA GLU A 174 -5.05 2.19 13.57
C GLU A 174 -5.26 0.68 13.69
N TYR A 175 -4.56 -0.09 12.85
CA TYR A 175 -4.69 -1.53 12.81
C TYR A 175 -3.33 -2.21 12.96
N THR A 176 -3.29 -3.31 13.69
CA THR A 176 -2.17 -4.25 13.65
C THR A 176 -2.66 -5.63 13.24
N ILE A 177 -1.83 -6.39 12.53
CA ILE A 177 -2.16 -7.75 12.12
C ILE A 177 -2.17 -8.68 13.34
N GLN A 178 -3.31 -9.31 13.59
CA GLN A 178 -3.41 -10.47 14.48
C GLN A 178 -3.30 -11.77 13.67
N ASP A 179 -3.97 -11.83 12.52
CA ASP A 179 -3.78 -12.86 11.49
C ASP A 179 -3.83 -12.22 10.10
N SER A 180 -2.82 -12.50 9.28
CA SER A 180 -2.73 -11.98 7.90
C SER A 180 -3.70 -12.67 6.94
N GLY A 181 -4.27 -13.81 7.32
CA GLY A 181 -5.11 -14.61 6.44
C GLY A 181 -4.40 -15.15 5.20
N GLY A 182 -3.06 -15.14 5.18
CA GLY A 182 -2.28 -15.56 4.02
C GLY A 182 -1.92 -14.43 3.04
N LEU A 183 -2.30 -13.18 3.31
CA LEU A 183 -1.83 -12.02 2.54
C LEU A 183 -0.34 -11.76 2.79
N ALA A 184 0.33 -11.15 1.81
CA ALA A 184 1.73 -10.75 1.93
C ALA A 184 1.90 -9.48 2.79
N PHE A 185 3.09 -9.34 3.40
CA PHE A 185 3.50 -8.16 4.17
C PHE A 185 2.45 -7.72 5.21
N ASP A 186 2.20 -6.41 5.30
CA ASP A 186 1.16 -5.79 6.10
C ASP A 186 -0.10 -5.43 5.28
N HIS A 187 -0.30 -6.05 4.12
CA HIS A 187 -1.32 -5.63 3.15
C HIS A 187 -2.76 -5.68 3.70
N ALA A 188 -3.05 -6.55 4.66
CA ALA A 188 -4.34 -6.56 5.34
C ALA A 188 -4.64 -5.21 6.04
N VAL A 189 -3.62 -4.59 6.66
CA VAL A 189 -3.74 -3.27 7.30
C VAL A 189 -3.93 -2.16 6.25
N ILE A 190 -3.25 -2.26 5.11
CA ILE A 190 -3.42 -1.32 4.00
C ILE A 190 -4.85 -1.40 3.43
N ILE A 191 -5.35 -2.62 3.21
CA ILE A 191 -6.72 -2.86 2.71
C ILE A 191 -7.76 -2.28 3.68
N ALA A 192 -7.64 -2.54 4.98
CA ALA A 192 -8.57 -1.99 5.97
C ALA A 192 -8.57 -0.46 6.00
N SER A 193 -7.38 0.14 5.98
CA SER A 193 -7.21 1.60 5.92
C SER A 193 -7.85 2.18 4.65
N ALA A 194 -7.65 1.52 3.51
CA ALA A 194 -8.24 1.92 2.24
C ALA A 194 -9.76 1.75 2.24
N MET A 195 -10.32 0.67 2.81
CA MET A 195 -11.77 0.49 2.95
C MET A 195 -12.41 1.63 3.75
N ARG A 196 -11.78 2.05 4.85
CA ARG A 196 -12.26 3.19 5.65
C ARG A 196 -12.18 4.51 4.88
N LYS A 197 -11.05 4.78 4.20
CA LYS A 197 -10.88 5.95 3.32
C LYS A 197 -11.92 5.97 2.22
N ALA A 198 -12.26 4.79 1.72
CA ALA A 198 -13.28 4.52 0.73
C ALA A 198 -14.71 4.44 1.32
N GLU A 199 -14.96 4.74 2.59
CA GLU A 199 -16.31 4.66 3.19
C GLU A 199 -17.02 3.31 2.94
N LEU A 200 -16.26 2.22 2.88
CA LEU A 200 -16.77 0.85 2.72
C LEU A 200 -17.01 0.16 4.08
N ILE A 201 -16.53 0.76 5.17
CA ILE A 201 -16.67 0.33 6.58
C ILE A 201 -16.73 1.51 7.53
#